data_AF-F2NQ79-F1
#
_entry.id   AF-F2NQ79-F1
#
_cell.length_a   1.000
_cell.length_b   1.000
_cell.length_c   1.000
_cell.angle_alpha   90.00
_cell.angle_beta   90.00
_cell.angle_gamma   90.00
#
_symmetry.space_group_name_H-M   'P 1'
#
loop_
_entity.id
_entity.type
_entity.pdbx_description
1 polymer ?
#
loop_
_entity_poly.entity_id
_entity_poly.type
_entity_poly.pdbx_seq_one_letter_code
_entity_poly.pdbx_strand_id
1 'polypeptide(L)'
;MRIGTLGYKRDAPLYEGLPYARRFARYAALFDTVELPSTRNRVPSWRTVSRWRARAPEGFRYSFLAPKHLRYTPSGTERRALRRFLRRHRTLGAARGAVRFQLPEDLDPEAFAAWLQLLAEVGIPGEYAFETPRADLAERVLEAGHAVVNHPEGPFLYLIDPPRLPEARGYAYFSRLEDALHALKAKP
;
A
#
# COMPACT_ATOMS: atom_id res chain seq x y z
N MET A 1 -7.19 12.19 5.35
CA MET A 1 -6.34 11.57 4.31
C MET A 1 -4.86 11.59 4.70
N ARG A 2 -4.12 10.49 4.50
CA ARG A 2 -2.64 10.43 4.58
C ARG A 2 -2.04 10.62 3.20
N ILE A 3 -1.08 11.51 3.05
CA ILE A 3 -0.49 11.85 1.75
C ILE A 3 0.95 11.35 1.68
N GLY A 4 1.31 10.74 0.56
CA GLY A 4 2.64 10.24 0.31
C GLY A 4 2.93 10.02 -1.16
N THR A 5 4.02 9.32 -1.45
CA THR A 5 4.44 8.99 -2.81
C THR A 5 4.58 7.48 -2.99
N LEU A 6 4.56 7.05 -4.24
CA LEU A 6 4.97 5.71 -4.65
C LEU A 6 6.51 5.62 -4.58
N GLY A 7 7.01 5.14 -3.44
CA GLY A 7 8.43 5.04 -3.10
C GLY A 7 9.10 6.39 -2.83
N TYR A 8 10.37 6.34 -2.41
CA TYR A 8 11.21 7.53 -2.35
C TYR A 8 11.72 7.86 -3.75
N LYS A 9 11.49 9.09 -4.20
CA LYS A 9 12.03 9.59 -5.48
C LYS A 9 13.53 9.87 -5.34
N ARG A 10 14.37 8.85 -5.56
CA ARG A 10 15.80 8.85 -5.19
C ARG A 10 16.56 10.10 -5.63
N ASP A 11 16.26 10.60 -6.81
CA ASP A 11 16.95 11.72 -7.47
C ASP A 11 16.09 12.99 -7.50
N ALA A 12 15.10 13.09 -6.61
CA ALA A 12 14.28 14.29 -6.52
C ALA A 12 15.06 15.49 -5.98
N PRO A 13 14.76 16.72 -6.46
CA PRO A 13 15.31 17.97 -5.92
C PRO A 13 15.14 18.10 -4.40
N LEU A 14 14.13 17.45 -3.83
CA LEU A 14 13.92 17.36 -2.38
C LEU A 14 15.14 16.85 -1.59
N TYR A 15 16.03 16.10 -2.23
CA TYR A 15 17.19 15.47 -1.62
C TYR A 15 18.53 16.05 -2.07
N GLU A 16 18.52 17.14 -2.84
CA GLU A 16 19.72 17.78 -3.34
C GLU A 16 20.62 18.25 -2.18
N GLY A 17 21.92 18.00 -2.30
CA GLY A 17 22.90 18.27 -1.24
C GLY A 17 22.78 17.40 0.03
N LEU A 18 21.76 16.54 0.14
CA LEU A 18 21.54 15.72 1.34
C LEU A 18 22.22 14.35 1.25
N PRO A 19 23.00 13.96 2.28
CA PRO A 19 23.47 12.59 2.44
C PRO A 19 22.30 11.60 2.47
N TYR A 20 22.50 10.41 1.90
CA TYR A 20 21.47 9.37 1.81
C TYR A 20 20.79 9.07 3.16
N ALA A 21 21.56 9.09 4.25
CA ALA A 21 21.06 8.85 5.60
C ALA A 21 19.99 9.87 6.05
N ARG A 22 20.07 11.13 5.58
CA ARG A 22 19.15 12.22 5.94
C ARG A 22 17.91 12.31 5.04
N ARG A 23 17.93 11.68 3.85
CA ARG A 23 16.83 11.76 2.87
C ARG A 23 15.49 11.27 3.42
N PHE A 24 15.48 10.18 4.18
CA PHE A 24 14.24 9.70 4.81
C PHE A 24 13.65 10.70 5.80
N ALA A 25 14.49 11.30 6.66
CA ALA A 25 14.02 12.30 7.62
C ALA A 25 13.43 13.51 6.90
N ARG A 26 14.08 13.95 5.81
CA ARG A 26 13.55 15.02 4.94
C ARG A 26 12.19 14.66 4.34
N TYR A 27 12.02 13.42 3.88
CA TYR A 27 10.75 12.94 3.34
C TYR A 27 9.64 12.89 4.41
N ALA A 28 9.93 12.27 5.55
CA ALA A 28 8.96 12.05 6.62
C ALA A 28 8.58 13.35 7.36
N ALA A 29 9.32 14.44 7.15
CA ALA A 29 8.94 15.77 7.60
C ALA A 29 7.84 16.43 6.73
N LEU A 30 7.58 15.90 5.53
CA LEU A 30 6.57 16.43 4.61
C LEU A 30 5.38 15.49 4.44
N PHE A 31 5.62 14.18 4.44
CA PHE A 31 4.60 13.17 4.13
C PHE A 31 4.33 12.26 5.32
N ASP A 32 3.06 11.89 5.49
CA ASP A 32 2.59 11.02 6.57
C ASP A 32 2.72 9.53 6.23
N THR A 33 3.03 9.21 4.98
CA THR A 33 3.08 7.85 4.48
C THR A 33 3.97 7.69 3.25
N VAL A 34 4.39 6.46 2.98
CA VAL A 34 5.00 6.06 1.71
C VAL A 34 4.51 4.65 1.37
N GLU A 35 4.15 4.41 0.11
CA GLU A 35 4.05 3.05 -0.40
C GLU A 35 5.46 2.58 -0.77
N LEU A 36 5.83 1.34 -0.47
CA LEU A 36 7.13 0.76 -0.81
C LEU A 36 7.00 -0.17 -2.03
N PRO A 37 7.24 0.29 -3.28
CA PRO A 37 7.06 -0.54 -4.47
C PRO A 37 8.05 -1.71 -4.53
N SER A 38 9.17 -1.60 -3.82
CA SER A 38 10.19 -2.65 -3.75
C SER A 38 9.65 -3.97 -3.18
N THR A 39 8.60 -3.93 -2.35
CA THR A 39 7.97 -5.14 -1.80
C THR A 39 7.26 -5.98 -2.86
N ARG A 40 6.92 -5.39 -4.01
CA ARG A 40 6.36 -6.10 -5.17
C ARG A 40 7.29 -7.19 -5.69
N ASN A 41 8.60 -6.93 -5.68
CA ASN A 41 9.58 -7.85 -6.25
C ASN A 41 10.03 -8.91 -5.24
N ARG A 42 9.98 -8.60 -3.94
CA ARG A 42 10.48 -9.48 -2.89
C ARG A 42 9.86 -9.17 -1.53
N VAL A 43 9.51 -10.22 -0.80
CA VAL A 43 9.14 -10.11 0.62
C VAL A 43 10.34 -9.58 1.43
N PRO A 44 10.22 -8.44 2.13
CA PRO A 44 11.33 -7.85 2.86
C PRO A 44 11.78 -8.76 4.02
N SER A 45 13.07 -8.68 4.37
CA SER A 45 13.61 -9.39 5.53
C SER A 45 13.07 -8.79 6.84
N TRP A 46 13.07 -9.58 7.92
CA TRP A 46 12.72 -9.07 9.25
C TRP A 46 13.58 -7.87 9.66
N ARG A 47 14.90 -7.93 9.41
CA ARG A 47 15.84 -6.84 9.68
C ARG A 47 15.48 -5.58 8.88
N THR A 48 15.07 -5.72 7.63
CA THR A 48 14.60 -4.60 6.79
C THR A 48 13.36 -3.95 7.40
N VAL A 49 12.35 -4.74 7.74
CA VAL A 49 11.10 -4.22 8.32
C VAL A 49 11.35 -3.57 9.68
N SER A 50 12.19 -4.17 10.52
CA SER A 50 12.57 -3.61 11.82
C SER A 50 13.25 -2.24 11.67
N ARG A 51 14.10 -2.07 10.66
CA ARG A 51 14.74 -0.77 10.36
C ARG A 51 13.73 0.27 9.88
N TRP A 52 12.75 -0.12 9.06
CA TRP A 52 11.67 0.80 8.67
C TRP A 52 10.86 1.23 9.89
N ARG A 53 10.41 0.27 10.72
CA ARG A 53 9.68 0.56 11.95
C ARG A 53 10.45 1.51 12.88
N ALA A 54 11.74 1.28 13.09
CA ALA A 54 12.56 2.11 13.98
C ALA A 54 12.81 3.52 13.43
N ARG A 55 12.69 3.72 12.11
CA ARG A 55 12.90 5.03 11.47
C ARG A 55 11.63 5.86 11.37
N ALA A 56 10.45 5.24 11.31
CA ALA A 56 9.20 5.97 11.21
C ALA A 56 9.03 6.94 12.40
N PRO A 57 8.86 8.24 12.16
CA PRO A 57 8.40 9.14 13.21
C PRO A 57 6.98 8.77 13.63
N GLU A 58 6.54 9.33 14.76
CA GLU A 58 5.18 9.12 15.24
C GLU A 58 4.15 9.49 14.16
N GLY A 59 3.10 8.67 14.04
CA GLY A 59 2.06 8.86 13.04
C GLY A 59 2.41 8.39 11.62
N PHE A 60 3.68 8.22 11.25
CA PHE A 60 4.08 7.84 9.87
C PHE A 60 3.71 6.39 9.53
N ARG A 61 3.25 6.13 8.30
CA ARG A 61 2.78 4.80 7.85
C ARG A 61 3.50 4.30 6.60
N TYR A 62 3.97 3.06 6.62
CA TYR A 62 4.46 2.33 5.45
C TYR A 62 3.37 1.43 4.88
N SER A 63 2.99 1.67 3.63
CA SER A 63 2.14 0.75 2.88
C SER A 63 2.99 -0.17 2.01
N PHE A 64 2.57 -1.42 1.85
CA PHE A 64 3.26 -2.39 0.99
C PHE A 64 2.49 -2.60 -0.31
N LEU A 65 3.23 -2.76 -1.40
CA LEU A 65 2.71 -3.33 -2.64
C LEU A 65 2.90 -4.84 -2.61
N ALA A 66 1.82 -5.59 -2.81
CA ALA A 66 1.83 -7.04 -2.75
C ALA A 66 2.79 -7.66 -3.79
N PRO A 67 3.42 -8.81 -3.48
CA PRO A 67 4.36 -9.41 -4.40
C PRO A 67 3.70 -9.82 -5.72
N LYS A 68 4.34 -9.52 -6.86
CA LYS A 68 3.81 -9.81 -8.21
C LYS A 68 3.66 -11.30 -8.55
N HIS A 69 4.12 -12.20 -7.69
CA HIS A 69 4.04 -13.65 -7.89
C HIS A 69 2.85 -14.28 -7.17
N LEU A 70 2.03 -13.49 -6.45
CA LEU A 70 0.72 -13.96 -6.03
C LEU A 70 -0.12 -14.22 -7.27
N ARG A 71 -0.73 -15.40 -7.33
CA ARG A 71 -1.49 -15.84 -8.50
C ARG A 71 -2.98 -15.57 -8.35
N TYR A 72 -3.43 -15.21 -7.14
CA TYR A 72 -4.84 -14.99 -6.83
C TYR A 72 -5.71 -16.24 -7.05
N THR A 73 -5.09 -17.42 -6.96
CA THR A 73 -5.77 -18.73 -6.98
C THR A 73 -5.46 -19.47 -5.68
N PRO A 74 -6.47 -20.02 -4.97
CA PRO A 74 -6.25 -20.73 -3.72
C PRO A 74 -5.33 -21.94 -3.88
N SER A 75 -4.26 -21.99 -3.09
CA SER A 75 -3.40 -23.17 -2.97
C SER A 75 -2.60 -23.11 -1.68
N GLY A 76 -2.03 -24.25 -1.26
CA GLY A 76 -1.12 -24.27 -0.10
C GLY A 76 0.11 -23.38 -0.30
N THR A 77 0.62 -23.27 -1.53
CA THR A 77 1.74 -22.38 -1.87
C THR A 77 1.34 -20.91 -1.77
N GLU A 78 0.17 -20.56 -2.33
CA GLU A 78 -0.38 -19.20 -2.25
C GLU A 78 -0.57 -18.76 -0.80
N ARG A 79 -1.20 -19.62 0.03
CA ARG A 79 -1.39 -19.38 1.46
C ARG A 79 -0.08 -19.09 2.18
N ARG A 80 0.96 -19.90 1.92
CA ARG A 80 2.28 -19.71 2.55
C ARG A 80 2.93 -18.40 2.12
N ALA A 81 2.86 -18.06 0.83
CA ALA A 81 3.41 -16.81 0.29
C ALA A 81 2.70 -15.59 0.90
N LEU A 82 1.37 -15.56 0.85
CA LEU A 82 0.53 -14.50 1.40
C LEU A 82 0.75 -14.33 2.91
N ARG A 83 0.68 -15.42 3.68
CA ARG A 83 0.93 -15.40 5.14
C ARG A 83 2.33 -14.91 5.47
N ARG A 84 3.36 -15.33 4.73
CA ARG A 84 4.74 -14.86 4.94
C ARG A 84 4.83 -13.36 4.71
N PHE A 85 4.24 -12.85 3.63
CA PHE A 85 4.24 -11.43 3.29
C PHE A 85 3.48 -10.58 4.32
N LEU A 86 2.24 -10.97 4.64
CA LEU A 86 1.40 -10.24 5.61
C LEU A 86 1.98 -10.25 7.03
N ARG A 87 2.67 -11.33 7.44
CA ARG A 87 3.41 -11.35 8.72
C ARG A 87 4.53 -10.31 8.77
N ARG A 88 5.21 -10.05 7.65
CA ARG A 88 6.24 -8.99 7.56
C ARG A 88 5.60 -7.62 7.66
N HIS A 89 4.53 -7.39 6.92
CA HIS A 89 3.77 -6.15 7.01
C HIS A 89 3.27 -5.88 8.44
N ARG A 90 2.72 -6.90 9.12
CA ARG A 90 2.25 -6.79 10.51
C ARG A 90 3.32 -6.30 11.49
N THR A 91 4.58 -6.68 11.30
CA THR A 91 5.67 -6.29 12.22
C THR A 91 6.09 -4.83 12.16
N LEU A 92 5.53 -4.03 11.24
CA LEU A 92 5.65 -2.57 11.28
C LEU A 92 4.98 -1.95 12.52
N GLY A 93 4.04 -2.66 13.17
CA GLY A 93 3.37 -2.18 14.38
C GLY A 93 2.63 -0.86 14.14
N ALA A 94 2.91 0.15 14.96
CA ALA A 94 2.30 1.48 14.82
C ALA A 94 2.65 2.19 13.50
N ALA A 95 3.71 1.79 12.80
CA ALA A 95 4.07 2.33 11.49
C ALA A 95 3.40 1.60 10.32
N ARG A 96 2.49 0.66 10.59
CA ARG A 96 1.83 -0.16 9.57
C ARG A 96 0.76 0.64 8.84
N GLY A 97 0.87 0.71 7.50
CA GLY A 97 -0.15 1.24 6.60
C GLY A 97 -1.01 0.15 5.95
N ALA A 98 -1.44 0.39 4.73
CA ALA A 98 -2.24 -0.53 3.93
C ALA A 98 -1.38 -1.49 3.08
N VAL A 99 -1.98 -2.56 2.58
CA VAL A 99 -1.41 -3.38 1.51
C VAL A 99 -2.23 -3.17 0.25
N ARG A 100 -1.57 -2.83 -0.85
CA ARG A 100 -2.18 -2.82 -2.17
C ARG A 100 -1.90 -4.13 -2.91
N PHE A 101 -2.95 -4.76 -3.42
CA PHE A 101 -2.90 -5.90 -4.33
C PHE A 101 -3.26 -5.41 -5.73
N GLN A 102 -2.47 -5.78 -6.73
CA GLN A 102 -2.81 -5.53 -8.13
C GLN A 102 -3.28 -6.83 -8.76
N LEU A 103 -4.51 -6.86 -9.24
CA LEU A 103 -5.12 -8.04 -9.83
C LEU A 103 -4.76 -8.17 -11.32
N PRO A 104 -4.51 -9.38 -11.81
CA PRO A 104 -4.44 -9.64 -13.26
C PRO A 104 -5.79 -9.35 -13.93
N GLU A 105 -5.75 -8.90 -15.19
CA GLU A 105 -6.98 -8.62 -15.97
C GLU A 105 -7.75 -9.90 -16.30
N ASP A 106 -7.02 -10.99 -16.56
CA ASP A 106 -7.52 -12.32 -16.90
C ASP A 106 -7.90 -13.16 -15.67
N LEU A 107 -8.01 -12.55 -14.50
CA LEU A 107 -8.33 -13.26 -13.27
C LEU A 107 -9.77 -13.79 -13.29
N ASP A 108 -9.91 -15.10 -13.11
CA ASP A 108 -11.19 -15.78 -12.96
C ASP A 108 -11.93 -15.30 -11.67
N PRO A 109 -13.17 -14.78 -11.76
CA PRO A 109 -13.91 -14.25 -10.61
C PRO A 109 -14.16 -15.27 -9.50
N GLU A 110 -14.42 -16.52 -9.85
CA GLU A 110 -14.67 -17.62 -8.91
C GLU A 110 -13.38 -17.99 -8.16
N ALA A 111 -12.26 -18.11 -8.87
CA ALA A 111 -10.95 -18.28 -8.26
C ALA A 111 -10.60 -17.12 -7.33
N PHE A 112 -10.92 -15.88 -7.72
CA PHE A 112 -10.68 -14.70 -6.89
C PHE A 112 -11.55 -14.68 -5.63
N ALA A 113 -12.83 -15.03 -5.74
CA ALA A 113 -13.72 -15.14 -4.59
C ALA A 113 -13.19 -16.15 -3.56
N ALA A 114 -12.73 -17.31 -4.02
CA ALA A 114 -12.10 -18.30 -3.15
C ALA A 114 -10.74 -17.79 -2.60
N TRP A 115 -10.02 -16.95 -3.33
CA TRP A 115 -8.79 -16.32 -2.83
C TRP A 115 -9.06 -15.27 -1.74
N LEU A 116 -10.16 -14.51 -1.83
CA LEU A 116 -10.60 -13.60 -0.77
C LEU A 116 -10.94 -14.37 0.52
N GLN A 117 -11.57 -15.54 0.41
CA GLN A 117 -11.76 -16.44 1.56
C GLN A 117 -10.41 -16.90 2.14
N LEU A 118 -9.46 -17.28 1.29
CA LEU A 118 -8.11 -17.65 1.72
C LEU A 118 -7.39 -16.48 2.43
N LEU A 119 -7.56 -15.23 1.98
CA LEU A 119 -7.06 -14.04 2.65
C LEU A 119 -7.68 -13.88 4.05
N ALA A 120 -9.00 -14.06 4.18
CA ALA A 120 -9.70 -14.01 5.46
C ALA A 120 -9.18 -15.11 6.43
N GLU A 121 -9.03 -16.34 5.95
CA GLU A 121 -8.50 -17.47 6.73
C GLU A 121 -7.03 -17.32 7.14
N VAL A 122 -6.22 -16.57 6.39
CA VAL A 122 -4.86 -16.21 6.84
C VAL A 122 -4.91 -15.43 8.15
N GLY A 123 -6.03 -14.75 8.45
CA GLY A 123 -6.36 -14.24 9.78
C GLY A 123 -5.40 -13.17 10.28
N ILE A 124 -4.78 -12.42 9.36
CA ILE A 124 -3.94 -11.28 9.70
C ILE A 124 -4.79 -10.04 9.40
N PRO A 125 -5.28 -9.30 10.40
CA PRO A 125 -6.07 -8.10 10.16
C PRO A 125 -5.24 -7.03 9.45
N GLY A 126 -5.84 -6.20 8.61
CA GLY A 126 -5.16 -5.08 7.95
C GLY A 126 -6.08 -4.28 7.04
N GLU A 127 -5.62 -3.10 6.64
CA GLU A 127 -6.22 -2.32 5.56
C GLU A 127 -5.72 -2.88 4.22
N TYR A 128 -6.62 -3.46 3.44
CA TYR A 128 -6.33 -4.09 2.16
C TYR A 128 -7.05 -3.33 1.04
N ALA A 129 -6.28 -2.95 0.02
CA ALA A 129 -6.77 -2.27 -1.16
C ALA A 129 -6.44 -3.09 -2.41
N PHE A 130 -7.36 -3.17 -3.36
CA PHE A 130 -7.22 -3.94 -4.59
C PHE A 130 -7.33 -3.03 -5.80
N GLU A 131 -6.39 -3.14 -6.73
CA GLU A 131 -6.41 -2.44 -8.00
C GLU A 131 -6.82 -3.39 -9.10
N THR A 132 -7.92 -3.02 -9.78
CA THR A 132 -8.48 -3.75 -10.90
C THR A 132 -9.29 -2.78 -11.76
N PRO A 133 -9.25 -2.87 -13.10
CA PRO A 133 -10.16 -2.15 -13.96
C PRO A 133 -11.53 -2.84 -14.09
N ARG A 134 -11.67 -4.06 -13.57
CA ARG A 134 -12.85 -4.92 -13.72
C ARG A 134 -13.89 -4.68 -12.63
N ALA A 135 -15.09 -4.25 -13.03
CA ALA A 135 -16.19 -3.92 -12.13
C ALA A 135 -16.66 -5.12 -11.29
N ASP A 136 -16.75 -6.31 -11.89
CA ASP A 136 -17.15 -7.56 -11.21
C ASP A 136 -16.16 -7.98 -10.11
N LEU A 137 -14.86 -7.74 -10.33
CA LEU A 137 -13.84 -7.98 -9.29
C LEU A 137 -13.87 -6.88 -8.21
N ALA A 138 -14.13 -5.63 -8.59
CA ALA A 138 -14.24 -4.52 -7.65
C ALA A 138 -15.43 -4.70 -6.69
N GLU A 139 -16.59 -5.12 -7.20
CA GLU A 139 -17.77 -5.42 -6.39
C GLU A 139 -17.46 -6.48 -5.32
N ARG A 140 -16.84 -7.60 -5.70
CA ARG A 140 -16.43 -8.67 -4.77
C ARG A 140 -15.44 -8.18 -3.70
N VAL A 141 -14.55 -7.25 -4.06
CA VAL A 141 -13.62 -6.62 -3.08
C VAL A 141 -14.39 -5.80 -2.04
N LEU A 142 -15.37 -5.00 -2.49
CA LEU A 142 -16.19 -4.17 -1.61
C LEU A 142 -17.07 -5.04 -0.70
N GLU A 143 -17.71 -6.08 -1.24
CA GLU A 143 -18.48 -7.07 -0.48
C GLU A 143 -17.64 -7.78 0.58
N ALA A 144 -16.37 -8.08 0.27
CA ALA A 144 -15.41 -8.64 1.22
C ALA A 144 -14.91 -7.64 2.28
N GLY A 145 -15.39 -6.39 2.28
CA GLY A 145 -15.02 -5.36 3.24
C GLY A 145 -13.60 -4.84 3.04
N HIS A 146 -13.16 -4.72 1.78
CA HIS A 146 -11.86 -4.19 1.40
C HIS A 146 -12.00 -2.96 0.50
N ALA A 147 -10.93 -2.18 0.37
CA ALA A 147 -10.94 -0.98 -0.49
C ALA A 147 -10.62 -1.35 -1.95
N VAL A 148 -11.17 -0.60 -2.89
CA VAL A 148 -10.76 -0.65 -4.30
C VAL A 148 -9.96 0.62 -4.62
N VAL A 149 -8.83 0.47 -5.30
CA VAL A 149 -7.96 1.59 -5.64
C VAL A 149 -8.69 2.57 -6.55
N ASN A 150 -8.64 3.87 -6.22
CA ASN A 150 -9.35 4.95 -6.92
C ASN A 150 -10.88 4.83 -6.95
N HIS A 151 -11.45 3.98 -6.09
CA HIS A 151 -12.90 3.89 -5.91
C HIS A 151 -13.35 4.81 -4.76
N PRO A 152 -14.50 5.48 -4.88
CA PRO A 152 -15.01 6.37 -3.82
C PRO A 152 -15.60 5.63 -2.62
N GLU A 153 -15.81 4.33 -2.73
CA GLU A 153 -16.43 3.49 -1.70
C GLU A 153 -15.42 2.55 -1.02
N GLY A 154 -15.84 1.98 0.10
CA GLY A 154 -15.08 1.01 0.88
C GLY A 154 -14.78 1.48 2.30
N PRO A 155 -14.14 0.63 3.12
CA PRO A 155 -13.86 0.92 4.53
C PRO A 155 -12.85 2.07 4.74
N PHE A 156 -12.10 2.42 3.70
CA PHE A 156 -11.18 3.54 3.61
C PHE A 156 -10.85 3.79 2.14
N LEU A 157 -10.36 5.00 1.80
CA LEU A 157 -9.93 5.29 0.43
C LEU A 157 -8.47 4.92 0.21
N TYR A 158 -8.17 4.31 -0.93
CA TYR A 158 -6.80 4.12 -1.40
C TYR A 158 -6.68 4.74 -2.79
N LEU A 159 -6.03 5.89 -2.88
CA LEU A 159 -5.97 6.68 -4.10
C LEU A 159 -4.55 6.69 -4.67
N ILE A 160 -4.44 6.56 -5.99
CA ILE A 160 -3.21 6.73 -6.77
C ILE A 160 -3.46 7.87 -7.76
N ASP A 161 -2.64 8.90 -7.66
CA ASP A 161 -2.70 10.12 -8.47
C ASP A 161 -4.12 10.72 -8.56
N PRO A 162 -4.83 10.89 -7.42
CA PRO A 162 -6.17 11.46 -7.46
C PRO A 162 -6.13 12.92 -7.94
N PRO A 163 -7.10 13.36 -8.76
CA PRO A 163 -7.16 14.75 -9.22
C PRO A 163 -7.48 15.73 -8.09
N ARG A 164 -8.15 15.27 -7.03
CA ARG A 164 -8.50 16.04 -5.82
C ARG A 164 -8.48 15.14 -4.60
N LEU A 165 -8.17 15.71 -3.45
CA LEU A 165 -8.19 14.99 -2.18
C LEU A 165 -9.57 15.08 -1.52
N PRO A 166 -10.25 13.96 -1.25
CA PRO A 166 -11.47 13.97 -0.46
C PRO A 166 -11.17 14.09 1.03
N GLU A 167 -12.11 14.68 1.77
CA GLU A 167 -12.12 14.68 3.25
C GLU A 167 -12.55 13.31 3.79
N ALA A 168 -11.67 12.32 3.66
CA ALA A 168 -11.94 10.96 4.13
C ALA A 168 -10.71 10.32 4.78
N ARG A 169 -10.96 9.24 5.53
CA ARG A 169 -9.89 8.34 5.99
C ARG A 169 -9.35 7.56 4.79
N GLY A 170 -8.03 7.48 4.70
CA GLY A 170 -7.39 6.73 3.63
C GLY A 170 -5.97 7.16 3.36
N TYR A 171 -5.49 6.74 2.20
CA TYR A 171 -4.18 7.01 1.65
C TYR A 171 -4.32 7.63 0.26
N ALA A 172 -3.52 8.66 -0.03
CA ALA A 172 -3.33 9.21 -1.36
C ALA A 172 -1.84 9.15 -1.70
N TYR A 173 -1.50 8.36 -2.72
CA TYR A 173 -0.15 8.20 -3.20
C TYR A 173 0.02 8.84 -4.57
N PHE A 174 1.12 9.56 -4.73
CA PHE A 174 1.46 10.21 -5.98
C PHE A 174 2.67 9.58 -6.65
N SER A 175 2.57 9.35 -7.96
CA SER A 175 3.67 8.88 -8.80
C SER A 175 4.70 9.96 -9.07
N ARG A 176 4.31 11.24 -9.00
CA ARG A 176 5.19 12.41 -9.12
C ARG A 176 5.33 13.14 -7.79
N LEU A 177 6.51 13.70 -7.51
CA LEU A 177 6.72 14.41 -6.26
C LEU A 177 6.01 15.77 -6.28
N GLU A 178 5.99 16.44 -7.42
CA GLU A 178 5.41 17.77 -7.58
C GLU A 178 3.91 17.75 -7.26
N ASP A 179 3.21 16.73 -7.75
CA ASP A 179 1.78 16.53 -7.49
C ASP A 179 1.51 16.23 -6.02
N ALA A 180 2.38 15.44 -5.37
CA ALA A 180 2.30 15.18 -3.94
C ALA A 180 2.46 16.46 -3.11
N LEU A 181 3.41 17.33 -3.48
CA LEU A 181 3.66 18.60 -2.82
C LEU A 181 2.52 19.59 -3.06
N HIS A 182 1.93 19.60 -4.26
CA HIS A 182 0.75 20.40 -4.56
C HIS A 182 -0.44 19.95 -3.71
N ALA A 183 -0.69 18.64 -3.64
CA ALA A 183 -1.75 18.05 -2.84
C ALA A 183 -1.59 18.34 -1.33
N LEU A 184 -0.36 18.36 -0.81
CA LEU A 184 -0.09 18.78 0.58
C LEU A 184 -0.49 20.23 0.86
N LYS A 185 -0.22 21.15 -0.07
CA LYS A 185 -0.60 22.57 0.07
C LYS A 185 -2.10 22.81 -0.04
N ALA A 186 -2.80 21.94 -0.78
CA ALA A 186 -4.24 21.99 -0.96
C ALA A 186 -5.02 21.21 0.11
N LYS A 187 -4.32 20.55 1.04
CA LYS A 187 -4.95 19.86 2.17
C LYS A 187 -5.56 20.93 3.09
N PRO A 188 -6.86 20.82 3.43
CA PRO A 188 -7.51 21.75 4.35
C PRO A 188 -6.90 21.71 5.75
#